data_AF-A0AA88DW90-F1
#
_entry.id   AF-A0AA88DW90-F1
#
_cell.length_a   1.000
_cell.length_b   1.000
_cell.length_c   1.000
_cell.angle_alpha   90.00
_cell.angle_beta   90.00
_cell.angle_gamma   90.00
#
_symmetry.space_group_name_H-M   'P 1'
#
loop_
_entity.id
_entity.type
_entity.pdbx_description
1 polymer ?
#
loop_
_entity_poly.entity_id
_entity_poly.type
_entity_poly.pdbx_seq_one_letter_code
_entity_poly.pdbx_strand_id
1 'polypeptide(L)'
;MGGGEGSTAREALKHKSVEKVVMCDIDQEVVDFCRTYLTVNREAFLHKKLNLVINDAKAELEKRSEKFDIIVGDLADPVEGGPCYQLYTKSFYEQILKPKLKPNGIFVTQAGPAGIFTHKEVFTSIHNTIKQVFKHVMAYTAHIPSFADTWGWVMASDEPFSVSAEEIDKRIKERMDVELLYLSGALFLSSATLNKTVALSLLNETHVYTEEDARFIHGHGVANRH
;
A
#
# COMPACT_ATOMS: atom_id res chain seq x y z
N MET A 1 5.85 4.65 1.53
CA MET A 1 6.31 4.95 0.16
C MET A 1 5.16 5.66 -0.50
N GLY A 2 5.35 6.90 -0.93
CA GLY A 2 4.26 7.83 -1.20
C GLY A 2 3.56 8.28 0.10
N GLY A 3 2.27 8.57 -0.01
CA GLY A 3 1.43 9.06 1.09
C GLY A 3 1.55 10.57 1.34
N GLY A 4 1.99 11.34 0.35
CA GLY A 4 2.20 12.78 0.46
C GLY A 4 0.97 13.59 0.89
N GLU A 5 -0.24 13.01 0.82
CA GLU A 5 -1.45 13.64 1.36
C GLU A 5 -1.46 13.69 2.89
N GLY A 6 -0.72 12.78 3.54
CA GLY A 6 -0.52 12.71 4.99
C GLY A 6 -1.58 11.94 5.79
N SER A 7 -2.60 11.37 5.14
CA SER A 7 -3.63 10.57 5.81
C SER A 7 -3.08 9.21 6.22
N THR A 8 -2.25 8.58 5.40
CA THR A 8 -1.54 7.35 5.77
C THR A 8 -0.66 7.56 7.02
N ALA A 9 0.07 8.68 7.08
CA ALA A 9 0.84 9.06 8.26
C ALA A 9 -0.07 9.33 9.48
N ARG A 10 -1.21 10.03 9.29
CA ARG A 10 -2.20 10.28 10.35
C ARG A 10 -2.70 8.97 10.97
N GLU A 11 -3.04 7.97 10.17
CA GLU A 11 -3.50 6.68 10.68
C GLU A 11 -2.40 5.90 11.40
N ALA A 12 -1.18 5.87 10.86
CA ALA A 12 -0.03 5.22 11.52
C ALA A 12 0.26 5.85 12.89
N LEU A 13 0.17 7.18 13.01
CA LEU A 13 0.46 7.91 14.23
C LEU A 13 -0.58 7.73 15.36
N LYS A 14 -1.77 7.17 15.06
CA LYS A 14 -2.76 6.79 16.08
C LYS A 14 -2.32 5.59 16.93
N HIS A 15 -1.37 4.79 16.44
CA HIS A 15 -0.86 3.63 17.18
C HIS A 15 0.17 4.07 18.23
N LYS A 16 -0.14 3.84 19.52
CA LYS A 16 0.73 4.18 20.67
C LYS A 16 2.13 3.59 20.56
N SER A 17 2.23 2.38 20.03
CA SER A 17 3.49 1.63 19.87
C SER A 17 4.38 2.16 18.74
N VAL A 18 3.88 3.03 17.86
CA VAL A 18 4.71 3.61 16.79
C VAL A 18 5.65 4.63 17.40
N GLU A 19 6.94 4.43 17.22
CA GLU A 19 8.00 5.33 17.72
C GLU A 19 8.42 6.35 16.65
N LYS A 20 8.34 5.96 15.37
CA LYS A 20 8.76 6.75 14.22
C LYS A 20 7.96 6.36 12.98
N VAL A 21 7.57 7.35 12.18
CA VAL A 21 6.98 7.18 10.84
C VAL A 21 7.89 7.88 9.85
N VAL A 22 8.38 7.15 8.85
CA VAL A 22 9.11 7.76 7.71
C VAL A 22 8.17 7.81 6.52
N MET A 23 7.81 9.02 6.12
CA MET A 23 7.02 9.27 4.92
C MET A 23 7.98 9.71 3.82
N CYS A 24 8.09 8.90 2.76
CA CYS A 24 8.96 9.18 1.63
C CYS A 24 8.10 9.36 0.40
N ASP A 25 7.97 10.60 -0.06
CA ASP A 25 7.23 10.97 -1.26
C ASP A 25 8.18 11.64 -2.26
N ILE A 26 7.94 11.46 -3.56
CA ILE A 26 8.81 12.00 -4.60
C ILE A 26 8.50 13.48 -4.89
N ASP A 27 7.26 13.92 -4.61
CA ASP A 27 6.75 15.23 -5.02
C ASP A 27 6.56 16.17 -3.83
N GLN A 28 7.51 17.11 -3.67
CA GLN A 28 7.46 18.14 -2.62
C GLN A 28 6.25 19.07 -2.78
N GLU A 29 5.81 19.36 -4.01
CA GLU A 29 4.71 20.29 -4.26
C GLU A 29 3.38 19.68 -3.79
N VAL A 30 3.16 18.38 -4.06
CA VAL A 30 2.00 17.64 -3.54
C VAL A 30 1.99 17.67 -2.01
N VAL A 31 3.14 17.40 -1.38
CA VAL A 31 3.25 17.40 0.08
C VAL A 31 2.96 18.78 0.67
N ASP A 32 3.53 19.84 0.12
CA ASP A 32 3.33 21.21 0.62
C ASP A 32 1.89 21.69 0.41
N PHE A 33 1.28 21.32 -0.71
CA PHE A 33 -0.13 21.57 -0.98
C PHE A 33 -1.01 20.86 0.06
N CYS A 34 -0.86 19.55 0.24
CA CYS A 34 -1.67 18.79 1.18
C CYS A 34 -1.47 19.25 2.63
N ARG A 35 -0.23 19.56 3.02
CA ARG A 35 0.09 20.13 4.34
C ARG A 35 -0.61 21.46 4.59
N THR A 36 -0.79 22.28 3.55
CA THR A 36 -1.45 23.59 3.64
C THR A 36 -2.97 23.46 3.65
N TYR A 37 -3.53 22.66 2.74
CA TYR A 37 -4.97 22.67 2.44
C TYR A 37 -5.76 21.50 3.05
N LEU A 38 -5.14 20.33 3.27
CA LEU A 38 -5.81 19.19 3.92
C LEU A 38 -5.67 19.28 5.44
N THR A 39 -6.45 20.18 6.03
CA THR A 39 -6.40 20.49 7.48
C THR A 39 -6.57 19.27 8.39
N VAL A 40 -7.28 18.23 7.93
CA VAL A 40 -7.44 16.94 8.63
C VAL A 40 -6.10 16.24 8.93
N ASN A 41 -5.04 16.54 8.18
CA ASN A 41 -3.72 15.94 8.35
C ASN A 41 -2.71 16.87 9.02
N ARG A 42 -3.11 18.09 9.41
CA ARG A 42 -2.21 19.11 9.97
C ARG A 42 -1.46 18.58 11.21
N GLU A 43 -2.15 17.89 12.11
CA GLU A 43 -1.52 17.31 13.31
C GLU A 43 -0.49 16.24 12.96
N ALA A 44 -0.76 15.40 11.95
CA ALA A 44 0.18 14.38 11.49
C ALA A 44 1.47 15.01 10.95
N PHE A 45 1.36 16.04 10.11
CA PHE A 45 2.51 16.78 9.56
C PHE A 45 3.35 17.50 10.63
N LEU A 46 2.76 17.86 11.77
CA LEU A 46 3.44 18.50 12.89
C LEU A 46 3.91 17.49 13.96
N HIS A 47 3.56 16.22 13.80
CA HIS A 47 3.82 15.22 14.82
C HIS A 47 5.32 14.92 14.92
N LYS A 48 5.89 14.99 16.13
CA LYS A 48 7.33 14.79 16.39
C LYS A 48 7.90 13.43 15.94
N LYS A 49 7.02 12.44 15.75
CA LYS A 49 7.39 11.09 15.28
C LYS A 49 7.40 10.97 13.75
N LEU A 50 6.87 11.95 13.02
CA LEU A 50 6.90 11.96 11.56
C LEU A 50 8.25 12.51 11.07
N ASN A 51 8.90 11.73 10.21
CA ASN A 51 10.06 12.15 9.44
C ASN A 51 9.67 12.15 7.96
N LEU A 52 9.55 13.34 7.40
CA LEU A 52 9.26 13.54 5.99
C LEU A 52 10.55 13.55 5.18
N VAL A 53 10.60 12.73 4.14
CA VAL A 53 11.68 12.62 3.19
C VAL A 53 11.10 12.90 1.80
N ILE A 54 11.70 13.84 1.07
CA ILE A 54 11.38 14.06 -0.33
C ILE A 54 12.42 13.34 -1.18
N ASN A 55 12.06 12.17 -1.68
CA ASN A 55 12.95 11.34 -2.49
C ASN A 55 12.17 10.22 -3.20
N ASP A 56 12.78 9.63 -4.22
CA ASP A 56 12.32 8.34 -4.77
C ASP A 56 12.44 7.25 -3.70
N ALA A 57 11.34 6.53 -3.45
CA ALA A 57 11.26 5.57 -2.35
C ALA A 57 12.18 4.36 -2.55
N LYS A 58 12.45 3.95 -3.81
CA LYS A 58 13.38 2.88 -4.12
C LYS A 58 14.81 3.30 -3.76
N ALA A 59 15.26 4.43 -4.26
CA ALA A 59 16.57 5.00 -3.95
C ALA A 59 16.76 5.27 -2.45
N GLU A 60 15.70 5.71 -1.77
CA GLU A 60 15.71 5.94 -0.33
C GLU A 60 15.88 4.64 0.46
N LEU A 61 15.12 3.59 0.12
CA LEU A 61 15.24 2.29 0.76
C LEU A 61 16.60 1.65 0.49
N GLU A 62 17.13 1.72 -0.74
CA GLU A 62 18.44 1.19 -1.10
C GLU A 62 19.55 1.76 -0.21
N LYS A 63 19.58 3.09 -0.03
CA LYS A 63 20.60 3.81 0.74
C LYS A 63 20.47 3.64 2.25
N ARG A 64 19.27 3.37 2.76
CA ARG A 64 19.04 3.24 4.22
C ARG A 64 19.59 1.93 4.77
N SER A 65 20.30 1.98 5.89
CA SER A 65 20.61 0.78 6.69
C SER A 65 19.48 0.41 7.67
N GLU A 66 18.58 1.36 7.95
CA GLU A 66 17.43 1.19 8.84
C GLU A 66 16.45 0.13 8.31
N LYS A 67 15.91 -0.67 9.24
CA LYS A 67 14.86 -1.66 8.97
C LYS A 67 13.56 -1.27 9.67
N PHE A 68 12.43 -1.62 9.06
CA PHE A 68 11.10 -1.27 9.52
C PHE A 68 10.30 -2.50 9.96
N ASP A 69 9.46 -2.34 10.97
CA ASP A 69 8.47 -3.36 11.37
C ASP A 69 7.32 -3.42 10.35
N ILE A 70 6.98 -2.29 9.74
CA ILE A 70 5.93 -2.18 8.72
C ILE A 70 6.43 -1.26 7.59
N ILE A 71 6.25 -1.69 6.34
CA ILE A 71 6.41 -0.83 5.16
C ILE A 71 5.03 -0.72 4.49
N VAL A 72 4.63 0.51 4.15
CA VAL A 72 3.36 0.81 3.48
C VAL A 72 3.65 1.38 2.08
N GLY A 73 3.09 0.76 1.05
CA GLY A 73 3.01 1.27 -0.32
C GLY A 73 1.70 2.02 -0.53
N ASP A 74 1.79 3.34 -0.60
CA ASP A 74 0.69 4.26 -0.88
C ASP A 74 1.04 5.08 -2.12
N LEU A 75 1.11 4.34 -3.24
CA LEU A 75 1.61 4.79 -4.52
C LEU A 75 0.48 4.77 -5.54
N ALA A 76 0.64 5.49 -6.65
CA ALA A 76 -0.25 5.33 -7.79
C ALA A 76 -0.14 3.92 -8.39
N ASP A 77 -1.20 3.48 -9.07
CA ASP A 77 -1.23 2.16 -9.72
C ASP A 77 -0.06 1.98 -10.70
N PRO A 78 0.49 0.75 -10.82
CA PRO A 78 1.61 0.48 -11.71
C PRO A 78 1.16 0.45 -13.17
N VAL A 79 1.05 1.63 -13.76
CA VAL A 79 0.88 1.79 -15.20
C VAL A 79 2.22 1.56 -15.89
N GLU A 80 2.22 0.80 -16.97
CA GLU A 80 3.41 0.51 -17.77
C GLU A 80 4.10 1.80 -18.25
N GLY A 81 5.38 1.97 -17.92
CA GLY A 81 6.14 3.20 -18.19
C GLY A 81 5.92 4.34 -17.19
N GLY A 82 5.04 4.16 -16.20
CA GLY A 82 4.84 5.12 -15.11
C GLY A 82 5.95 5.08 -14.05
N PRO A 83 6.17 6.17 -13.30
CA PRO A 83 7.25 6.26 -12.31
C PRO A 83 7.08 5.25 -11.16
N CYS A 84 5.86 4.85 -10.86
CA CYS A 84 5.57 3.89 -9.79
C CYS A 84 5.81 2.43 -10.20
N TYR A 85 5.87 2.08 -11.50
CA TYR A 85 5.97 0.69 -11.95
C TYR A 85 7.15 -0.06 -11.31
N GLN A 86 8.31 0.60 -11.21
CA GLN A 86 9.52 0.03 -10.62
C GLN A 86 9.39 -0.31 -9.13
N LEU A 87 8.39 0.24 -8.43
CA LEU A 87 8.09 -0.02 -7.03
C LEU A 87 7.11 -1.20 -6.85
N TYR A 88 6.66 -1.80 -7.95
CA TYR A 88 5.76 -2.97 -7.97
C TYR A 88 6.40 -4.23 -8.55
N THR A 89 7.67 -4.19 -8.99
CA THR A 89 8.33 -5.35 -9.59
C THR A 89 8.76 -6.39 -8.55
N LYS A 90 8.88 -7.65 -9.00
CA LYS A 90 9.43 -8.74 -8.19
C LYS A 90 10.82 -8.39 -7.65
N SER A 91 11.70 -7.84 -8.49
CA SER A 91 13.07 -7.51 -8.10
C SER A 91 13.11 -6.45 -7.01
N PHE A 92 12.26 -5.43 -7.09
CA PHE A 92 12.13 -4.42 -6.05
C PHE A 92 11.69 -5.04 -4.72
N TYR A 93 10.65 -5.87 -4.73
CA TYR A 93 10.19 -6.53 -3.51
C TYR A 93 11.26 -7.44 -2.91
N GLU A 94 11.94 -8.24 -3.72
CA GLU A 94 12.89 -9.25 -3.28
C GLU A 94 14.24 -8.66 -2.83
N GLN A 95 14.79 -7.72 -3.59
CA GLN A 95 16.17 -7.23 -3.41
C GLN A 95 16.24 -5.94 -2.60
N ILE A 96 15.17 -5.15 -2.56
CA ILE A 96 15.18 -3.82 -1.94
C ILE A 96 14.23 -3.78 -0.77
N LEU A 97 12.93 -4.04 -0.97
CA LEU A 97 11.93 -3.86 0.08
C LEU A 97 12.07 -4.88 1.21
N LYS A 98 12.06 -6.18 0.87
CA LYS A 98 12.08 -7.27 1.87
C LYS A 98 13.31 -7.22 2.77
N PRO A 99 14.54 -6.94 2.28
CA PRO A 99 15.71 -6.77 3.15
C PRO A 99 15.62 -5.62 4.17
N LYS A 100 14.75 -4.63 3.92
CA LYS A 100 14.50 -3.48 4.82
C LYS A 100 13.36 -3.75 5.79
N LEU A 101 12.73 -4.92 5.75
CA LEU A 101 11.85 -5.37 6.82
C LEU A 101 12.67 -6.02 7.95
N LYS A 102 12.28 -5.77 9.20
CA LYS A 102 12.75 -6.51 10.36
C LYS A 102 12.22 -7.96 10.32
N PRO A 103 12.76 -8.88 11.14
CA PRO A 103 12.11 -10.16 11.38
C PRO A 103 10.66 -9.94 11.78
N ASN A 104 9.74 -10.72 11.21
CA ASN A 104 8.28 -10.59 11.37
C ASN A 104 7.68 -9.30 10.78
N GLY A 105 8.44 -8.57 9.98
CA GLY A 105 7.96 -7.35 9.33
C GLY A 105 6.81 -7.63 8.36
N ILE A 106 5.95 -6.64 8.20
CA ILE A 106 4.78 -6.70 7.32
C ILE A 106 4.90 -5.64 6.25
N PHE A 107 4.72 -6.04 5.00
CA PHE A 107 4.48 -5.13 3.89
C PHE A 107 2.99 -5.06 3.60
N VAL A 108 2.48 -3.86 3.30
CA VAL A 108 1.14 -3.67 2.76
C VAL A 108 1.18 -2.64 1.65
N THR A 109 0.45 -2.85 0.57
CA THR A 109 0.28 -1.86 -0.49
C THR A 109 -1.16 -1.73 -0.91
N GLN A 110 -1.55 -0.50 -1.26
CA GLN A 110 -2.70 -0.29 -2.12
C GLN A 110 -2.44 -1.04 -3.45
N ALA A 111 -3.46 -1.71 -3.97
CA ALA A 111 -3.35 -2.63 -5.09
C ALA A 111 -4.41 -2.38 -6.17
N GLY A 112 -4.88 -1.13 -6.30
CA GLY A 112 -5.76 -0.67 -7.36
C GLY A 112 -7.20 -1.16 -7.27
N PRO A 113 -7.98 -1.01 -8.35
CA PRO A 113 -9.35 -1.49 -8.45
C PRO A 113 -9.45 -3.00 -8.18
N ALA A 114 -10.45 -3.40 -7.40
CA ALA A 114 -10.72 -4.78 -7.03
C ALA A 114 -12.21 -5.15 -7.21
N GLY A 115 -12.91 -4.41 -8.06
CA GLY A 115 -14.27 -4.72 -8.47
C GLY A 115 -14.35 -6.02 -9.27
N ILE A 116 -15.57 -6.54 -9.43
CA ILE A 116 -15.83 -7.85 -10.05
C ILE A 116 -15.26 -7.97 -11.48
N PHE A 117 -15.08 -6.85 -12.19
CA PHE A 117 -14.46 -6.79 -13.52
C PHE A 117 -13.11 -6.09 -13.53
N THR A 118 -12.93 -5.06 -12.70
CA THR A 118 -11.75 -4.18 -12.67
C THR A 118 -10.55 -4.79 -11.94
N HIS A 119 -10.76 -5.83 -11.11
CA HIS A 119 -9.67 -6.52 -10.37
C HIS A 119 -8.53 -7.09 -11.23
N LYS A 120 -8.75 -7.28 -12.54
CA LYS A 120 -7.74 -7.81 -13.46
C LYS A 120 -6.79 -6.74 -14.01
N GLU A 121 -7.09 -5.46 -13.77
CA GLU A 121 -6.27 -4.36 -14.28
C GLU A 121 -4.89 -4.36 -13.64
N VAL A 122 -4.84 -4.39 -12.30
CA VAL A 122 -3.58 -4.43 -11.55
C VAL A 122 -3.64 -5.32 -10.30
N PHE A 123 -4.79 -5.42 -9.63
CA PHE A 123 -4.90 -6.10 -8.32
C PHE A 123 -4.42 -7.55 -8.35
N THR A 124 -4.81 -8.34 -9.36
CA THR A 124 -4.36 -9.73 -9.50
C THR A 124 -2.86 -9.84 -9.71
N SER A 125 -2.31 -9.00 -10.58
CA SER A 125 -0.89 -8.97 -10.94
C SER A 125 -0.02 -8.51 -9.76
N ILE A 126 -0.45 -7.48 -9.01
CA ILE A 126 0.22 -7.03 -7.79
C ILE A 126 0.27 -8.16 -6.77
N HIS A 127 -0.88 -8.80 -6.50
CA HIS A 127 -0.96 -9.93 -5.58
C HIS A 127 -0.03 -11.07 -6.01
N ASN A 128 -0.07 -11.48 -7.28
CA ASN A 128 0.73 -12.58 -7.78
C ASN A 128 2.24 -12.27 -7.75
N THR A 129 2.62 -11.03 -8.03
CA THR A 129 4.02 -10.56 -7.95
C THR A 129 4.55 -10.67 -6.52
N ILE A 130 3.79 -10.17 -5.55
CA ILE A 130 4.16 -10.22 -4.12
C ILE A 130 4.25 -11.68 -3.63
N LYS A 131 3.35 -12.55 -4.12
CA LYS A 131 3.34 -13.99 -3.82
C LYS A 131 4.61 -14.72 -4.29
N GLN A 132 5.33 -14.19 -5.27
CA GLN A 132 6.63 -14.77 -5.69
C GLN A 132 7.76 -14.50 -4.67
N VAL A 133 7.55 -13.61 -3.69
CA VAL A 133 8.61 -13.09 -2.82
C VAL A 133 8.36 -13.39 -1.33
N PHE A 134 7.10 -13.36 -0.88
CA PHE A 134 6.73 -13.57 0.53
C PHE A 134 6.02 -14.91 0.76
N LYS A 135 6.26 -15.55 1.92
CA LYS A 135 5.63 -16.83 2.26
C LYS A 135 4.12 -16.72 2.47
N HIS A 136 3.67 -15.63 3.06
CA HIS A 136 2.27 -15.38 3.39
C HIS A 136 1.81 -14.08 2.75
N VAL A 137 0.77 -14.18 1.91
CA VAL A 137 0.17 -13.04 1.20
C VAL A 137 -1.34 -13.08 1.42
N MET A 138 -1.92 -11.94 1.80
CA MET A 138 -3.34 -11.77 2.05
C MET A 138 -3.85 -10.58 1.25
N ALA A 139 -4.79 -10.85 0.35
CA ALA A 139 -5.54 -9.83 -0.36
C ALA A 139 -6.83 -9.49 0.40
N TYR A 140 -7.18 -8.21 0.48
CA TYR A 140 -8.43 -7.76 1.06
C TYR A 140 -8.95 -6.52 0.32
N THR A 141 -10.26 -6.29 0.43
CA THR A 141 -10.92 -5.22 -0.33
C THR A 141 -11.95 -4.46 0.52
N ALA A 142 -12.27 -3.25 0.06
CA ALA A 142 -13.30 -2.40 0.63
C ALA A 142 -13.89 -1.52 -0.47
N HIS A 143 -15.19 -1.22 -0.38
CA HIS A 143 -15.80 -0.24 -1.29
C HIS A 143 -15.40 1.18 -0.88
N ILE A 144 -14.89 1.96 -1.83
CA ILE A 144 -14.57 3.38 -1.64
C ILE A 144 -15.59 4.20 -2.45
N PRO A 145 -16.61 4.81 -1.80
CA PRO A 145 -17.73 5.44 -2.51
C PRO A 145 -17.30 6.51 -3.52
N SER A 146 -16.30 7.33 -3.18
CA SER A 146 -15.79 8.38 -4.06
C SER A 146 -15.06 7.84 -5.29
N PHE A 147 -14.58 6.60 -5.26
CA PHE A 147 -13.94 5.94 -6.41
C PHE A 147 -14.96 5.19 -7.26
N ALA A 148 -16.21 5.09 -6.81
CA ALA A 148 -17.28 4.33 -7.45
C ALA A 148 -16.92 2.86 -7.74
N ASP A 149 -15.97 2.29 -6.98
CA ASP A 149 -15.53 0.91 -7.12
C ASP A 149 -15.08 0.30 -5.78
N THR A 150 -14.88 -1.01 -5.79
CA THR A 150 -14.14 -1.74 -4.75
C THR A 150 -12.65 -1.51 -4.96
N TRP A 151 -11.93 -1.16 -3.90
CA TRP A 151 -10.48 -1.01 -3.91
C TRP A 151 -9.80 -2.17 -3.20
N GLY A 152 -8.62 -2.52 -3.67
CA GLY A 152 -7.84 -3.65 -3.18
C GLY A 152 -6.58 -3.23 -2.44
N TRP A 153 -6.20 -4.06 -1.48
CA TRP A 153 -4.90 -4.01 -0.80
C TRP A 153 -4.32 -5.41 -0.69
N VAL A 154 -3.00 -5.49 -0.65
CA VAL A 154 -2.27 -6.75 -0.45
C VAL A 154 -1.30 -6.59 0.72
N MET A 155 -1.45 -7.45 1.72
CA MET A 155 -0.53 -7.62 2.84
C MET A 155 0.39 -8.81 2.61
N ALA A 156 1.64 -8.70 3.05
CA ALA A 156 2.65 -9.74 2.87
C ALA A 156 3.62 -9.80 4.05
N SER A 157 4.00 -11.02 4.43
CA SER A 157 4.99 -11.29 5.47
C SER A 157 5.58 -12.69 5.27
N ASP A 158 6.75 -12.93 5.86
CA ASP A 158 7.27 -14.29 5.99
C ASP A 158 6.71 -15.03 7.22
N GLU A 159 5.98 -14.31 8.08
CA GLU A 159 5.22 -14.85 9.20
C GLU A 159 3.72 -14.97 8.87
N PRO A 160 3.01 -15.97 9.41
CA PRO A 160 1.60 -16.17 9.13
C PRO A 160 0.73 -15.10 9.78
N PHE A 161 -0.29 -14.65 9.04
CA PHE A 161 -1.36 -13.81 9.56
C PHE A 161 -2.39 -14.68 10.29
N SER A 162 -2.21 -14.90 11.60
CA SER A 162 -3.18 -15.63 12.43
C SER A 162 -3.69 -14.73 13.56
N VAL A 163 -4.89 -14.18 13.36
CA VAL A 163 -5.56 -13.33 14.36
C VAL A 163 -7.07 -13.46 14.20
N SER A 164 -7.81 -13.58 15.30
CA SER A 164 -9.28 -13.58 15.27
C SER A 164 -9.83 -12.15 15.24
N ALA A 165 -11.10 -11.99 14.89
CA ALA A 165 -11.77 -10.69 14.92
C ALA A 165 -11.70 -10.07 16.33
N GLU A 166 -11.92 -10.87 17.38
CA GLU A 166 -11.91 -10.42 18.77
C GLU A 166 -10.52 -9.97 19.21
N GLU A 167 -9.47 -10.66 18.76
CA GLU A 167 -8.09 -10.27 19.03
C GLU A 167 -7.70 -8.99 18.26
N ILE A 168 -8.21 -8.77 17.04
CA ILE A 168 -8.05 -7.48 16.34
C ILE A 168 -8.73 -6.37 17.15
N ASP A 169 -9.99 -6.55 17.55
CA ASP A 169 -10.73 -5.54 18.32
C ASP A 169 -10.07 -5.22 19.66
N LYS A 170 -9.54 -6.25 20.34
CA LYS A 170 -8.74 -6.09 21.55
C LYS A 170 -7.49 -5.24 21.28
N ARG A 171 -6.72 -5.57 20.23
CA ARG A 171 -5.52 -4.80 19.86
C ARG A 171 -5.83 -3.36 19.47
N ILE A 172 -6.94 -3.09 18.79
CA ILE A 172 -7.36 -1.71 18.47
C ILE A 172 -7.55 -0.92 19.77
N LYS A 173 -8.31 -1.47 20.73
CA LYS A 173 -8.56 -0.83 22.03
C LYS A 173 -7.29 -0.60 22.85
N GLU A 174 -6.37 -1.57 22.84
CA GLU A 174 -5.11 -1.45 23.58
C GLU A 174 -4.15 -0.43 22.95
N ARG A 175 -4.09 -0.39 21.61
CA ARG A 175 -3.04 0.34 20.88
C ARG A 175 -3.46 1.74 20.42
N MET A 176 -4.75 2.08 20.44
CA MET A 176 -5.27 3.35 19.92
C MET A 176 -6.21 3.99 20.95
N ASP A 177 -6.15 5.31 21.10
CA ASP A 177 -7.06 6.09 21.98
C ASP A 177 -8.24 6.70 21.21
N VAL A 178 -8.54 6.15 20.02
CA VAL A 178 -9.59 6.67 19.13
C VAL A 178 -10.47 5.53 18.64
N GLU A 179 -11.74 5.85 18.43
CA GLU A 179 -12.68 4.95 17.77
C GLU A 179 -12.44 4.97 16.25
N LEU A 180 -12.38 3.78 15.64
CA LEU A 180 -12.27 3.65 14.19
C LEU A 180 -13.65 3.77 13.56
N LEU A 181 -13.76 4.60 12.51
CA LEU A 181 -15.04 4.86 11.85
C LEU A 181 -15.47 3.75 10.88
N TYR A 182 -14.52 2.97 10.39
CA TYR A 182 -14.75 1.94 9.37
C TYR A 182 -14.35 0.56 9.89
N LEU A 183 -13.10 0.40 10.30
CA LEU A 183 -12.51 -0.91 10.56
C LEU A 183 -12.88 -1.46 11.94
N SER A 184 -13.36 -2.70 11.97
CA SER A 184 -13.42 -3.59 13.14
C SER A 184 -12.78 -4.94 12.80
N GLY A 185 -12.53 -5.79 13.78
CA GLY A 185 -12.00 -7.13 13.56
C GLY A 185 -12.89 -7.98 12.64
N ALA A 186 -14.21 -7.93 12.86
CA ALA A 186 -15.17 -8.63 12.01
C ALA A 186 -15.16 -8.09 10.57
N LEU A 187 -15.07 -6.76 10.41
CA LEU A 187 -15.00 -6.16 9.07
C LEU A 187 -13.70 -6.50 8.36
N PHE A 188 -12.56 -6.52 9.04
CA PHE A 188 -11.29 -6.92 8.44
C PHE A 188 -11.33 -8.35 7.87
N LEU A 189 -11.88 -9.31 8.62
CA LEU A 189 -12.05 -10.68 8.13
C LEU A 189 -13.04 -10.76 6.96
N SER A 190 -14.11 -9.95 6.98
CA SER A 190 -15.04 -9.82 5.87
C SER A 190 -14.36 -9.28 4.61
N SER A 191 -13.56 -8.21 4.75
CA SER A 191 -12.76 -7.63 3.67
C SER A 191 -11.75 -8.60 3.05
N ALA A 192 -11.20 -9.52 3.85
CA ALA A 192 -10.31 -10.58 3.37
C ALA A 192 -11.05 -11.77 2.73
N THR A 193 -12.38 -11.82 2.83
CA THR A 193 -13.22 -12.85 2.22
C THR A 193 -13.70 -12.40 0.85
N LEU A 194 -12.95 -12.78 -0.19
CA LEU A 194 -13.21 -12.34 -1.56
C LEU A 194 -14.33 -13.17 -2.21
N ASN A 195 -15.07 -12.54 -3.13
CA ASN A 195 -16.04 -13.27 -3.94
C ASN A 195 -15.35 -14.31 -4.85
N LYS A 196 -16.09 -15.32 -5.28
CA LYS A 196 -15.55 -16.46 -6.06
C LYS A 196 -14.79 -16.05 -7.31
N THR A 197 -15.27 -15.06 -8.06
CA THR A 197 -14.65 -14.64 -9.32
C THR A 197 -13.30 -13.99 -9.08
N VAL A 198 -13.22 -13.09 -8.10
CA VAL A 198 -11.96 -12.42 -7.74
C VAL A 198 -10.99 -13.43 -7.14
N ALA A 199 -11.45 -14.29 -6.24
CA ALA A 199 -10.61 -15.33 -5.63
C ALA A 199 -10.02 -16.31 -6.67
N LEU A 200 -10.81 -16.74 -7.65
CA LEU A 200 -10.31 -17.59 -8.74
C LEU A 200 -9.34 -16.85 -9.66
N SER A 201 -9.56 -15.56 -9.90
CA SER A 201 -8.65 -14.76 -10.72
C SER A 201 -7.31 -14.55 -10.01
N LEU A 202 -7.29 -14.30 -8.70
CA LEU A 202 -6.06 -14.27 -7.90
C LEU A 202 -5.31 -15.61 -7.92
N LEU A 203 -6.05 -16.73 -7.88
CA LEU A 203 -5.45 -18.07 -7.89
C LEU A 203 -4.81 -18.42 -9.23
N ASN A 204 -5.47 -18.02 -10.33
CA ASN A 204 -5.07 -18.36 -11.70
C ASN A 204 -4.17 -17.30 -12.35
N GLU A 205 -3.89 -16.19 -11.67
CA GLU A 205 -2.99 -15.15 -12.19
C GLU A 205 -1.59 -15.71 -12.41
N THR A 206 -0.99 -15.33 -13.53
CA THR A 206 0.37 -15.74 -13.91
C THR A 206 1.28 -14.54 -14.18
N HIS A 207 0.72 -13.35 -14.41
CA HIS A 207 1.51 -12.15 -14.63
C HIS A 207 2.28 -11.77 -13.36
N VAL A 208 3.55 -11.40 -13.56
CA VAL A 208 4.47 -10.96 -12.52
C VAL A 208 5.14 -9.69 -13.06
N TYR A 209 5.06 -8.59 -12.33
CA TYR A 209 5.75 -7.37 -12.75
C TYR A 209 7.26 -7.58 -12.70
N THR A 210 7.91 -7.36 -13.84
CA THR A 210 9.37 -7.39 -14.01
C THR A 210 9.81 -6.14 -14.76
N GLU A 211 11.10 -5.83 -14.69
CA GLU A 211 11.68 -4.69 -15.39
C GLU A 211 11.56 -4.80 -16.92
N GLU A 212 11.48 -6.03 -17.45
CA GLU A 212 11.39 -6.33 -18.88
C GLU A 212 9.96 -6.19 -19.44
N ASP A 213 8.95 -6.35 -18.57
CA ASP A 213 7.53 -6.20 -18.89
C ASP A 213 7.07 -4.72 -18.82
N ALA A 214 8.01 -3.77 -18.65
CA ALA A 214 7.76 -2.34 -18.70
C ALA A 214 7.86 -1.79 -20.13
N ARG A 215 7.06 -2.27 -21.09
CA ARG A 215 7.06 -1.81 -22.49
C ARG A 215 6.03 -0.71 -22.73
N PHE A 216 6.45 0.54 -22.56
CA PHE A 216 5.83 1.79 -23.05
C PHE A 216 4.49 1.65 -23.82
N ILE A 217 3.37 1.96 -23.16
CA ILE A 217 2.13 2.25 -23.88
C ILE A 217 2.26 3.66 -24.48
N HIS A 218 2.18 3.77 -25.80
CA HIS A 218 1.87 5.06 -26.42
C HIS A 218 0.45 5.41 -26.02
N GLY A 219 0.28 6.40 -25.14
CA GLY A 219 -1.05 6.89 -24.81
C GLY A 219 -1.80 7.25 -26.10
N HIS A 220 -3.02 6.73 -26.26
CA HIS A 220 -3.96 7.15 -27.31
C HIS A 220 -4.52 8.56 -27.05
N GLY A 221 -3.68 9.46 -26.53
CA GLY A 221 -3.95 10.89 -26.49
C GLY A 221 -3.79 11.44 -27.90
N VAL A 222 -4.85 11.37 -28.70
CA VAL A 222 -4.92 12.18 -29.92
C VAL A 222 -5.03 13.63 -29.46
N ALA A 223 -3.88 14.30 -29.32
CA ALA A 223 -3.84 15.73 -29.20
C ALA A 223 -4.34 16.32 -30.51
N ASN A 224 -5.64 16.57 -30.61
CA ASN A 224 -6.19 17.44 -31.63
C ASN A 224 -5.59 18.83 -31.38
N ARG A 225 -4.56 19.17 -32.15
CA ARG A 225 -4.10 20.55 -32.29
C ARG A 225 -5.23 21.31 -33.00
N HIS A 226 -5.90 22.20 -32.27
CA HIS A 226 -6.63 23.31 -32.87
C HIS A 226 -5.64 24.42 -33.25
#